data_AF-A0A2H0ERW6-F1
#
_entry.id   AF-A0A2H0ERW6-F1
#
_cell.length_a   1.000
_cell.length_b   1.000
_cell.length_c   1.000
_cell.angle_alpha   90.00
_cell.angle_beta   90.00
_cell.angle_gamma   90.00
#
_symmetry.space_group_name_H-M   'P 1'
#
loop_
_entity.id
_entity.type
_entity.pdbx_description
1 polymer ?
#
loop_
_entity_poly.entity_id
_entity_poly.type
_entity_poly.pdbx_seq_one_letter_code
_entity_poly.pdbx_strand_id
1 'polypeptide(L)'
;FAAGADGVIASPREAAATRALPQARGRLIVTPGVRPAGAAPGDQKRVATPAEAIRAGANHVVVGRPITEAADPAAAARAILAEIAAG
;
A
#
# COMPACT_ATOMS: atom_id res chain seq x y z
N PHE A 1 7.45 7.17 -16.70
CA PHE A 1 8.05 5.94 -17.28
C PHE A 1 8.88 6.17 -18.54
N ALA A 2 8.76 7.32 -19.24
CA ALA A 2 9.57 7.60 -20.44
C ALA A 2 11.09 7.52 -20.22
N ALA A 3 11.56 7.75 -18.99
CA ALA A 3 12.96 7.61 -18.60
C ALA A 3 13.42 6.16 -18.34
N GLY A 4 12.61 5.14 -18.69
CA GLY A 4 12.99 3.72 -18.56
C GLY A 4 12.69 3.07 -17.20
N ALA A 5 12.15 3.79 -16.22
CA ALA A 5 11.82 3.23 -14.91
C ALA A 5 10.75 2.12 -14.98
N ASP A 6 10.92 1.06 -14.20
CA ASP A 6 9.97 -0.07 -14.11
C ASP A 6 8.72 0.25 -13.31
N GLY A 7 8.81 1.24 -12.42
CA GLY A 7 7.75 1.57 -11.47
C GLY A 7 7.88 2.97 -10.88
N VAL A 8 6.92 3.30 -10.02
CA VAL A 8 6.93 4.52 -9.21
C VAL A 8 6.51 4.22 -7.78
N ILE A 9 7.00 5.06 -6.86
CA ILE A 9 6.45 5.15 -5.51
C ILE A 9 5.33 6.19 -5.54
N ALA A 10 4.15 5.83 -5.04
CA ALA A 10 3.00 6.73 -5.00
C ALA A 10 2.20 6.53 -3.70
N SER A 11 1.58 7.59 -3.18
CA SER A 11 0.71 7.46 -2.01
C SER A 11 -0.56 6.65 -2.35
N PRO A 12 -1.28 6.10 -1.36
CA PRO A 12 -2.49 5.32 -1.63
C PRO A 12 -3.57 6.09 -2.39
N ARG A 13 -3.62 7.42 -2.22
CA ARG A 13 -4.59 8.29 -2.89
C ARG A 13 -4.24 8.57 -4.36
N GLU A 14 -2.97 8.49 -4.69
CA GLU A 14 -2.47 8.71 -6.05
C GLU A 14 -2.45 7.41 -6.86
N ALA A 15 -2.54 6.24 -6.21
CA ALA A 15 -2.44 4.94 -6.88
C ALA A 15 -3.47 4.78 -8.01
N ALA A 16 -4.73 5.15 -7.78
CA ALA A 16 -5.79 5.06 -8.79
C ALA A 16 -5.55 5.98 -9.98
N ALA A 17 -5.23 7.26 -9.72
CA ALA A 17 -4.93 8.23 -10.77
C ALA A 17 -3.68 7.82 -11.56
N THR A 18 -2.64 7.33 -10.88
CA THR A 18 -1.40 6.82 -11.50
C THR A 18 -1.69 5.61 -12.36
N ARG A 19 -2.48 4.65 -11.88
CA ARG A 19 -2.85 3.43 -12.62
C ARG A 19 -3.68 3.73 -13.86
N ALA A 20 -4.52 4.77 -13.83
CA ALA A 20 -5.32 5.19 -14.98
C ALA A 20 -4.49 5.76 -16.14
N LEU A 21 -3.23 6.15 -15.91
CA LEU A 21 -2.34 6.64 -16.96
C LEU A 21 -1.96 5.52 -17.93
N PRO A 22 -2.06 5.71 -19.26
CA PRO A 22 -1.67 4.70 -20.24
C PRO A 22 -0.23 4.22 -20.07
N GLN A 23 0.66 5.13 -19.64
CA GLN A 23 2.08 4.84 -19.44
C GLN A 23 2.34 3.92 -18.25
N ALA A 24 1.37 3.78 -17.33
CA ALA A 24 1.47 2.90 -16.16
C ALA A 24 1.11 1.45 -16.48
N ARG A 25 0.68 1.13 -17.71
CA ARG A 25 0.40 -0.26 -18.11
C ARG A 25 1.66 -1.10 -17.98
N GLY A 26 1.57 -2.20 -17.23
CA GLY A 26 2.69 -3.09 -16.96
C GLY A 26 3.77 -2.52 -16.02
N ARG A 27 3.54 -1.34 -15.42
CA ARG A 27 4.49 -0.71 -14.49
C ARG A 27 4.11 -0.99 -13.04
N LEU A 28 5.13 -1.06 -12.19
CA LEU A 28 4.97 -1.23 -10.75
C LEU A 28 4.50 0.06 -10.09
N ILE A 29 3.51 -0.05 -9.20
CA ILE A 29 3.11 1.01 -8.29
C ILE A 29 3.32 0.47 -6.88
N VAL A 30 4.24 1.08 -6.14
CA VAL A 30 4.55 0.68 -4.76
C VAL A 30 4.05 1.77 -3.82
N THR A 31 3.23 1.38 -2.86
CA THR A 31 2.48 2.31 -2.01
C THR A 31 2.88 2.19 -0.54
N PRO A 32 3.73 3.10 -0.03
CA PRO A 32 4.05 3.18 1.39
C PRO A 32 2.96 3.90 2.18
N GLY A 33 3.04 3.80 3.51
CA GLY A 33 2.20 4.59 4.42
C GLY A 33 0.77 4.09 4.56
N VAL A 34 0.51 2.82 4.22
CA VAL A 34 -0.75 2.16 4.55
C VAL A 34 -0.75 1.69 6.01
N ARG A 35 -1.93 1.58 6.63
CA ARG A 35 -2.08 0.93 7.94
C ARG A 35 -3.29 0.02 7.96
N PRO A 36 -3.20 -1.16 8.60
CA PRO A 36 -4.36 -2.04 8.75
C PRO A 36 -5.50 -1.37 9.50
N ALA A 37 -6.72 -1.83 9.22
CA ALA A 37 -7.92 -1.33 9.88
C ALA A 37 -7.81 -1.47 11.42
N GLY A 38 -8.16 -0.41 12.15
CA GLY A 38 -8.10 -0.38 13.62
C GLY A 38 -6.72 -0.09 14.22
N ALA A 39 -5.67 0.07 13.43
CA ALA A 39 -4.36 0.50 13.93
C ALA A 39 -4.38 1.99 14.35
N ALA A 40 -3.61 2.34 15.39
CA ALA A 40 -3.53 3.72 15.87
C ALA A 40 -3.04 4.69 14.75
N PRO A 41 -3.63 5.89 14.61
CA PRO A 41 -3.32 6.81 13.50
C PRO A 41 -1.86 7.28 13.42
N GLY A 42 -1.15 7.36 14.56
CA GLY A 42 0.21 7.90 14.62
C GLY A 42 0.33 9.29 13.98
N ASP A 43 1.49 9.58 13.42
CA ASP A 43 1.92 10.83 12.74
C ASP A 43 1.48 10.94 11.26
N GLN A 44 0.80 9.94 10.71
CA GLN A 44 0.39 9.96 9.30
C GLN A 44 -1.03 10.50 9.13
N LYS A 45 -1.15 11.70 8.53
CA LYS A 45 -2.43 12.43 8.36
C LYS A 45 -3.43 11.82 7.36
N ARG A 46 -3.03 10.83 6.55
CA ARG A 46 -3.79 10.39 5.37
C ARG A 46 -3.59 8.90 5.09
N VAL A 47 -4.24 8.05 5.89
CA VAL A 47 -4.02 6.60 5.87
C VAL A 47 -5.11 5.92 5.04
N ALA A 48 -4.70 5.10 4.07
CA ALA A 48 -5.56 4.07 3.47
C ALA A 48 -5.13 2.71 4.01
N THR A 49 -6.02 1.73 3.97
CA THR A 49 -5.67 0.37 4.37
C THR A 49 -4.85 -0.34 3.28
N PRO A 50 -4.08 -1.39 3.63
CA PRO A 50 -3.41 -2.23 2.66
C PRO A 50 -4.34 -2.73 1.55
N ALA A 51 -5.55 -3.20 1.91
CA ALA A 51 -6.53 -3.67 0.93
C ALA A 51 -7.01 -2.54 0.00
N GLU A 52 -7.28 -1.35 0.54
CA GLU A 52 -7.66 -0.18 -0.26
C GLU A 52 -6.59 0.23 -1.27
N ALA A 53 -5.31 0.22 -0.87
CA ALA A 53 -4.21 0.57 -1.75
C ALA A 53 -4.06 -0.43 -2.93
N ILE A 54 -4.18 -1.73 -2.65
CA ILE A 54 -4.16 -2.77 -3.68
C ILE A 54 -5.35 -2.61 -4.63
N ARG A 55 -6.56 -2.39 -4.11
CA ARG A 55 -7.76 -2.15 -4.91
C ARG A 55 -7.66 -0.90 -5.78
N ALA A 56 -6.98 0.14 -5.28
CA ALA A 56 -6.68 1.36 -6.02
C ALA A 56 -5.62 1.15 -7.12
N GLY A 57 -5.04 -0.04 -7.25
CA GLY A 57 -4.13 -0.42 -8.35
C GLY A 57 -2.66 -0.47 -7.96
N ALA A 58 -2.31 -0.43 -6.67
CA ALA A 58 -0.96 -0.72 -6.22
C ALA A 58 -0.60 -2.19 -6.47
N ASN A 59 0.66 -2.45 -6.84
CA ASN A 59 1.20 -3.81 -6.93
C ASN A 59 1.73 -4.28 -5.58
N HIS A 60 2.32 -3.36 -4.82
CA HIS A 60 2.91 -3.64 -3.52
C HIS A 60 2.55 -2.56 -2.54
N VAL A 61 2.40 -2.95 -1.27
CA VAL A 61 2.25 -2.04 -0.15
C VAL A 61 3.45 -2.17 0.77
N VAL A 62 3.89 -1.05 1.36
CA VAL A 62 4.98 -1.04 2.34
C VAL A 62 4.39 -0.73 3.71
N VAL A 63 4.44 -1.72 4.59
CA VAL A 63 3.96 -1.63 5.98
C VAL A 63 5.14 -1.71 6.93
N GLY A 64 5.39 -0.63 7.67
CA GLY A 64 6.48 -0.54 8.66
C GLY A 64 5.99 -0.83 10.07
N ARG A 65 5.89 0.23 10.89
CA ARG A 65 5.51 0.19 12.31
C ARG A 65 4.34 -0.73 12.68
N PRO A 66 3.22 -0.79 11.91
CA PRO A 66 2.14 -1.73 12.24
C PRO A 66 2.56 -3.21 12.31
N ILE A 67 3.68 -3.59 11.67
CA ILE A 67 4.29 -4.92 11.79
C ILE A 67 5.44 -4.88 12.79
N THR A 68 6.39 -3.97 12.62
CA THR A 68 7.66 -4.01 13.38
C THR A 68 7.53 -3.67 14.86
N GLU A 69 6.49 -2.92 15.25
CA GLU A 69 6.23 -2.53 16.64
C GLU A 69 5.08 -3.34 17.27
N ALA A 70 4.52 -4.33 16.55
CA ALA A 70 3.48 -5.19 17.08
C ALA A 70 4.04 -6.17 18.12
N ALA A 71 3.20 -6.55 19.10
CA ALA A 71 3.56 -7.57 20.09
C ALA A 71 3.87 -8.93 19.44
N ASP A 72 3.19 -9.26 18.34
CA ASP A 72 3.49 -10.40 17.48
C ASP A 72 3.55 -9.91 16.01
N PRO A 73 4.77 -9.62 15.49
CA PRO A 73 4.94 -9.15 14.12
C PRO A 73 4.44 -10.14 13.06
N ALA A 74 4.55 -11.45 13.34
CA ALA A 74 4.13 -12.47 12.40
C ALA A 74 2.60 -12.54 12.33
N ALA A 75 1.90 -12.42 13.46
CA ALA A 75 0.44 -12.31 13.49
C ALA A 75 -0.05 -11.03 12.81
N ALA A 76 0.61 -9.89 13.04
CA ALA A 76 0.27 -8.62 12.39
C ALA A 76 0.40 -8.72 10.86
N ALA A 77 1.51 -9.29 10.36
CA ALA A 77 1.71 -9.52 8.93
C ALA A 77 0.64 -10.45 8.34
N ARG A 78 0.29 -11.55 9.02
CA ARG A 78 -0.79 -12.46 8.57
C ARG A 78 -2.15 -11.77 8.52
N ALA A 79 -2.46 -10.92 9.50
CA ALA A 79 -3.71 -10.16 9.52
C ALA A 79 -3.81 -9.18 8.33
N ILE A 80 -2.72 -8.48 8.00
CA ILE A 80 -2.65 -7.62 6.82
C ILE A 80 -2.84 -8.41 5.52
N LEU A 81 -2.22 -9.58 5.41
CA LEU A 81 -2.41 -10.45 4.24
C LEU A 81 -3.85 -10.93 4.11
N ALA A 82 -4.49 -11.29 5.23
CA ALA A 82 -5.91 -11.66 5.25
C ALA A 82 -6.81 -10.49 4.86
N GLU A 83 -6.51 -9.26 5.31
CA GLU A 83 -7.21 -8.04 4.90
C GLU A 83 -7.13 -7.82 3.38
N ILE A 84 -5.94 -7.95 2.80
CA ILE A 84 -5.72 -7.82 1.34
C ILE A 84 -6.47 -8.91 0.57
N ALA A 85 -6.48 -10.15 1.07
CA ALA A 85 -7.15 -11.27 0.39
C ALA A 85 -8.68 -11.19 0.43
N ALA A 86 -9.25 -10.49 1.42
CA ALA A 86 -10.68 -10.34 1.59
C ALA A 86 -11.29 -9.16 0.80
N GLY A 87 -10.47 -8.23 0.28
CA GLY A 87 -10.90 -6.95 -0.28
C GLY A 87 -10.72 -6.79 -1.78
#